data_AF-A0A1X7DPC0-F1
#
_entry.id   AF-A0A1X7DPC0-F1
#
_cell.length_a   1.000
_cell.length_b   1.000
_cell.length_c   1.000
_cell.angle_alpha   90.00
_cell.angle_beta   90.00
_cell.angle_gamma   90.00
#
_symmetry.space_group_name_H-M   'P 1'
#
loop_
_entity.id
_entity.type
_entity.pdbx_description
1 polymer ?
#
loop_
_entity_poly.entity_id
_entity_poly.type
_entity_poly.pdbx_seq_one_letter_code
_entity_poly.pdbx_strand_id
1 'polypeptide(L)'
;MTEPVQLPSAKPLVLAELDDSTRAAAEAFITTGTAANTARSYQSALTSWSAWLRLRYRRSLGDGALPPEVAVQFIVDHLARPDNSGGWTHLLPPAVDAALVAANIKGNQGPLSFSTVSHRLAVLAKWHRLRRWDNPSEVPAVKTPLREARKAQARQGVSVRKKTAVVLEPLQAMLATCTDGVRGTRDRALLLLAWGGGGRRRSEIVALQIGDLRRLDADTWLYAKPAAAACGGKAAGRTGGPGVERLARCSTDLRGPAVSPLVQRGPRRGCWAVR
;
A
#
# COMPACT_ATOMS: atom_id res chain seq x y z
N MET A 1 -50.71 -15.35 -28.00
CA MET A 1 -50.94 -13.90 -28.13
C MET A 1 -49.96 -13.22 -27.20
N THR A 2 -48.87 -12.67 -27.73
CA THR A 2 -47.86 -11.97 -26.93
C THR A 2 -48.25 -10.51 -26.91
N GLU A 3 -48.71 -10.04 -25.76
CA GLU A 3 -49.09 -8.63 -25.57
C GLU A 3 -47.85 -7.75 -25.81
N PRO A 4 -47.93 -6.71 -26.65
CA PRO A 4 -46.77 -5.88 -26.96
C PRO A 4 -46.32 -5.13 -25.69
N VAL A 5 -45.03 -5.27 -25.35
CA VAL A 5 -44.42 -4.56 -24.22
C VAL A 5 -44.48 -3.07 -24.50
N GLN A 6 -45.29 -2.34 -23.72
CA GLN A 6 -45.37 -0.88 -23.77
C GLN A 6 -44.02 -0.30 -23.33
N LEU A 7 -43.33 0.38 -24.25
CA LEU A 7 -42.06 1.02 -23.94
C LEU A 7 -42.29 2.33 -23.15
N PRO A 8 -41.47 2.61 -22.12
CA PRO A 8 -41.60 3.83 -21.34
C PRO A 8 -41.28 5.08 -22.17
N SER A 9 -41.91 6.21 -21.84
CA SER A 9 -41.72 7.51 -22.51
C SER A 9 -40.35 8.16 -22.26
N ALA A 10 -39.41 7.47 -21.61
CA ALA A 10 -38.07 7.98 -21.35
C ALA A 10 -37.27 8.07 -22.65
N LYS A 11 -36.45 9.12 -22.79
CA LYS A 11 -35.54 9.25 -23.92
C LYS A 11 -34.60 8.03 -23.96
N PRO A 12 -34.53 7.29 -25.08
CA PRO A 12 -33.66 6.12 -25.17
C PRO A 12 -32.19 6.54 -25.09
N LEU A 13 -31.38 5.69 -24.47
CA LEU A 13 -29.93 5.86 -24.37
C LEU A 13 -29.25 5.55 -25.71
N VAL A 14 -28.12 6.21 -25.98
CA VAL A 14 -27.27 5.96 -27.16
C VAL A 14 -26.18 4.95 -26.78
N LEU A 15 -26.03 3.88 -27.57
CA LEU A 15 -25.15 2.75 -27.23
C LEU A 15 -23.68 3.12 -26.95
N ALA A 16 -23.17 4.19 -27.54
CA ALA A 16 -21.77 4.61 -27.42
C ALA A 16 -21.55 5.86 -26.54
N GLU A 17 -22.60 6.36 -25.89
CA GLU A 17 -22.54 7.61 -25.12
C GLU A 17 -23.06 7.44 -23.70
N LEU A 18 -22.48 8.21 -22.79
CA LEU A 18 -22.99 8.37 -21.44
C LEU A 18 -23.49 9.80 -21.33
N ASP A 19 -24.74 9.96 -20.92
CA ASP A 19 -25.23 11.26 -20.49
C ASP A 19 -24.46 11.75 -19.24
N ASP A 20 -24.56 13.04 -18.96
CA ASP A 20 -23.79 13.67 -17.89
C ASP A 20 -24.14 13.12 -16.51
N SER A 21 -25.41 12.76 -16.27
CA SER A 21 -25.85 12.20 -15.00
C SER A 21 -25.29 10.80 -14.77
N THR A 22 -25.27 9.96 -15.81
CA THR A 22 -24.68 8.61 -15.79
C THR A 22 -23.16 8.70 -15.62
N ARG A 23 -22.50 9.66 -16.28
CA ARG A 23 -21.06 9.91 -16.10
C ARG A 23 -20.74 10.34 -14.66
N ALA A 24 -21.49 11.29 -14.11
CA ALA A 24 -21.31 11.76 -12.74
C ALA A 24 -21.54 10.64 -11.72
N ALA A 25 -22.57 9.80 -11.92
CA ALA A 25 -22.83 8.64 -11.07
C ALA A 25 -21.69 7.61 -11.14
N ALA A 26 -21.16 7.32 -12.32
CA ALA A 26 -20.00 6.44 -12.49
C ALA A 26 -18.75 7.00 -11.78
N GLU A 27 -18.49 8.30 -11.87
CA GLU A 27 -17.38 8.97 -11.17
C GLU A 27 -17.57 8.94 -9.64
N ALA A 28 -18.80 9.08 -9.15
CA ALA A 28 -19.11 8.95 -7.72
C ALA A 28 -18.79 7.54 -7.19
N PHE A 29 -19.08 6.49 -7.96
CA PHE A 29 -18.68 5.12 -7.58
C PHE A 29 -17.17 4.96 -7.51
N ILE A 30 -16.43 5.53 -8.47
CA ILE A 30 -14.96 5.45 -8.49
C ILE A 30 -14.37 6.20 -7.30
N THR A 31 -14.86 7.41 -7.03
CA THR A 31 -14.40 8.25 -5.92
C THR A 31 -14.65 7.57 -4.58
N THR A 32 -15.88 7.08 -4.35
CA THR A 32 -16.28 6.42 -3.10
C THR A 32 -15.58 5.07 -2.91
N GLY A 33 -15.38 4.31 -4.00
CA GLY A 33 -14.70 3.02 -3.96
C GLY A 33 -13.18 3.10 -3.82
N THR A 34 -12.57 4.24 -4.13
CA THR A 34 -11.11 4.39 -4.04
C THR A 34 -10.68 4.70 -2.61
N ALA A 35 -9.94 3.77 -2.01
CA ALA A 35 -9.38 3.98 -0.68
C ALA A 35 -8.49 5.25 -0.63
N ALA A 36 -8.67 6.08 0.39
CA ALA A 36 -7.99 7.38 0.53
C ALA A 36 -6.46 7.28 0.55
N ASN A 37 -5.89 6.14 0.97
CA ASN A 37 -4.45 5.89 0.88
C ASN A 37 -3.99 5.65 -0.56
N THR A 38 -4.75 4.89 -1.36
CA THR A 38 -4.49 4.65 -2.78
C THR A 38 -4.57 5.95 -3.56
N ALA A 39 -5.59 6.78 -3.31
CA ALA A 39 -5.72 8.10 -3.92
C ALA A 39 -4.49 8.97 -3.66
N ARG A 40 -4.08 9.12 -2.39
CA ARG A 40 -2.88 9.88 -2.02
C ARG A 40 -1.59 9.31 -2.64
N SER A 41 -1.45 7.99 -2.66
CA SER A 41 -0.29 7.33 -3.27
C SER A 41 -0.21 7.63 -4.77
N TYR A 42 -1.34 7.55 -5.47
CA TYR A 42 -1.42 7.81 -6.91
C TYR A 42 -1.17 9.29 -7.21
N GLN A 43 -1.78 10.19 -6.44
CA GLN A 43 -1.55 11.62 -6.56
C GLN A 43 -0.06 11.95 -6.39
N SER A 44 0.60 11.45 -5.34
CA SER A 44 2.04 11.66 -5.12
C SER A 44 2.90 11.18 -6.30
N ALA A 45 2.56 10.01 -6.87
CA ALA A 45 3.26 9.47 -8.03
C ALA A 45 3.04 10.33 -9.28
N LEU A 46 1.82 10.81 -9.54
CA LEU A 46 1.52 11.69 -10.67
C LEU A 46 2.16 13.08 -10.53
N THR A 47 2.20 13.64 -9.32
CA THR A 47 2.94 14.87 -9.03
C THR A 47 4.44 14.67 -9.31
N SER A 48 4.99 13.52 -8.92
CA SER A 48 6.39 13.20 -9.21
C SER A 48 6.68 13.13 -10.71
N TRP A 49 5.81 12.48 -11.49
CA TRP A 49 5.91 12.44 -12.95
C TRP A 49 5.82 13.84 -13.57
N SER A 50 4.85 14.63 -13.13
CA SER A 50 4.63 15.99 -13.65
C SER A 50 5.84 16.89 -13.41
N ALA A 51 6.39 16.86 -12.19
CA ALA A 51 7.57 17.65 -11.84
C ALA A 51 8.82 17.21 -12.63
N TRP A 52 9.07 15.90 -12.71
CA TRP A 52 10.21 15.37 -13.44
C TRP A 52 10.11 15.65 -14.95
N LEU A 53 8.94 15.47 -15.57
CA LEU A 53 8.71 15.80 -16.99
C LEU A 53 8.94 17.28 -17.27
N ARG A 54 8.44 18.17 -16.41
CA ARG A 54 8.66 19.61 -16.56
C ARG A 54 10.14 19.97 -16.46
N LEU A 55 10.87 19.33 -15.56
CA LEU A 55 12.30 19.59 -15.36
C LEU A 55 13.20 18.96 -16.42
N ARG A 56 12.88 17.77 -16.95
CA ARG A 56 13.71 17.06 -17.94
C ARG A 56 13.33 17.34 -19.39
N TYR A 57 12.04 17.44 -19.68
CA TYR A 57 11.51 17.56 -21.04
C TYR A 57 10.80 18.89 -21.31
N ARG A 58 10.61 19.74 -20.29
CA ARG A 58 9.80 20.97 -20.40
C ARG A 58 8.37 20.70 -20.89
N ARG A 59 7.83 19.53 -20.55
CA ARG A 59 6.46 19.10 -20.90
C ARG A 59 5.60 18.92 -19.67
N SER A 60 4.29 19.01 -19.86
CA SER A 60 3.29 18.75 -18.83
C SER A 60 2.75 17.32 -18.95
N LEU A 61 2.41 16.71 -17.81
CA LEU A 61 1.73 15.43 -17.81
C LEU A 61 0.28 15.65 -18.28
N GLY A 62 -0.09 15.07 -19.41
CA GLY A 62 -1.44 15.22 -19.98
C GLY A 62 -1.45 15.67 -21.44
N ASP A 63 -0.33 16.20 -21.95
CA ASP A 63 -0.20 16.71 -23.33
C ASP A 63 -0.26 15.60 -24.40
N GLY A 64 -0.33 14.33 -24.00
CA GLY A 64 -0.40 13.17 -24.88
C GLY A 64 0.19 11.92 -24.25
N ALA A 65 0.13 10.81 -24.98
CA ALA A 65 0.75 9.56 -24.59
C ALA A 65 2.27 9.72 -24.46
N LEU A 66 2.83 9.33 -23.32
CA LEU A 66 4.27 9.26 -23.17
C LEU A 66 4.84 8.05 -23.94
N PRO A 67 5.88 8.26 -24.75
CA PRO A 67 6.51 7.18 -25.51
C PRO A 67 7.37 6.29 -24.58
N PRO A 68 7.62 5.02 -24.94
CA PRO A 68 8.35 4.08 -24.08
C PRO A 68 9.74 4.57 -23.65
N GLU A 69 10.42 5.35 -24.50
CA GLU A 69 11.75 5.91 -24.25
C GLU A 69 11.75 6.84 -23.03
N VAL A 70 10.67 7.58 -22.80
CA VAL A 70 10.53 8.45 -21.62
C VAL A 70 10.42 7.60 -20.34
N ALA A 71 9.75 6.45 -20.41
CA ALA A 71 9.70 5.52 -19.28
C ALA A 71 11.05 4.84 -19.03
N VAL A 72 11.82 4.50 -20.08
CA VAL A 72 13.20 4.03 -19.95
C VAL A 72 14.08 5.10 -19.32
N GLN A 73 14.00 6.36 -19.79
CA GLN A 73 14.76 7.47 -19.20
C GLN A 73 14.42 7.64 -17.72
N PHE A 74 13.15 7.56 -17.35
CA PHE A 74 12.73 7.63 -15.96
C PHE A 74 13.39 6.55 -15.10
N ILE A 75 13.50 5.32 -15.62
CA ILE A 75 14.18 4.22 -14.93
C ILE A 75 15.66 4.54 -14.70
N VAL A 76 16.39 4.93 -15.74
CA VAL A 76 17.85 5.15 -15.64
C VAL A 76 18.23 6.44 -14.91
N ASP A 77 17.34 7.43 -14.91
CA ASP A 77 17.48 8.64 -14.08
C ASP A 77 17.39 8.28 -12.61
N HIS A 78 16.45 7.41 -12.22
CA HIS A 78 16.12 7.23 -10.80
C HIS A 78 16.69 5.95 -10.17
N LEU A 79 17.02 4.92 -10.94
CA LEU A 79 17.64 3.72 -10.41
C LEU A 79 19.15 3.78 -10.57
N ALA A 80 19.85 3.47 -9.48
CA ALA A 80 21.27 3.19 -9.55
C ALA A 80 21.51 1.89 -10.33
N ARG A 81 22.56 1.89 -11.15
CA ARG A 81 23.10 0.76 -11.89
C ARG A 81 24.63 0.70 -11.72
N PRO A 82 25.25 -0.48 -11.84
CA PRO A 82 26.71 -0.57 -11.82
C PRO A 82 27.31 0.22 -12.98
N ASP A 83 28.43 0.89 -12.72
CA ASP A 83 29.27 1.50 -13.75
C ASP A 83 30.50 0.61 -14.05
N ASN A 84 31.27 1.01 -15.06
CA ASN A 84 32.46 0.28 -15.49
C ASN A 84 33.62 0.35 -14.48
N SER A 85 33.56 1.26 -13.50
CA SER A 85 34.55 1.44 -12.44
C SER A 85 34.20 0.67 -11.16
N GLY A 86 33.15 -0.15 -11.16
CA GLY A 86 32.68 -0.89 -9.98
C GLY A 86 31.86 -0.04 -9.00
N GLY A 87 31.62 1.22 -9.34
CA GLY A 87 30.71 2.12 -8.63
C GLY A 87 29.26 1.95 -9.07
N TRP A 88 28.38 2.76 -8.48
CA TRP A 88 26.96 2.80 -8.81
C TRP A 88 26.55 4.21 -9.21
N THR A 89 25.91 4.32 -10.37
CA THR A 89 25.54 5.61 -10.93
C THR A 89 24.09 5.62 -11.43
N HIS A 90 23.55 6.82 -11.60
CA HIS A 90 22.22 7.11 -12.14
C HIS A 90 22.33 8.34 -13.04
N LEU A 91 21.38 8.55 -13.95
CA LEU A 91 21.48 9.60 -14.98
C LEU A 91 20.72 10.89 -14.67
N LEU A 92 20.12 11.00 -13.48
CA LEU A 92 19.44 12.23 -13.10
C LEU A 92 20.47 13.35 -12.88
N PRO A 93 20.37 14.50 -13.58
CA PRO A 93 21.31 15.58 -13.42
C PRO A 93 21.22 16.14 -12.01
N PRO A 94 22.35 16.48 -11.37
CA PRO A 94 22.37 17.03 -10.01
C PRO A 94 21.45 18.25 -9.83
N ALA A 95 21.39 19.15 -10.82
CA ALA A 95 20.52 20.32 -10.78
C ALA A 95 19.02 19.97 -10.79
N VAL A 96 18.63 18.92 -11.54
CA VAL A 96 17.23 18.45 -11.56
C VAL A 96 16.91 17.74 -10.25
N ASP A 97 17.83 16.95 -9.73
CA ASP A 97 17.66 16.28 -8.45
C ASP A 97 17.47 17.28 -7.30
N ALA A 98 18.35 18.27 -7.21
CA ALA A 98 18.26 19.36 -6.24
C ALA A 98 16.92 20.10 -6.34
N ALA A 99 16.43 20.38 -7.55
CA ALA A 99 15.14 21.02 -7.76
C ALA A 99 13.95 20.14 -7.30
N LEU A 100 14.00 18.82 -7.52
CA LEU A 100 12.97 17.89 -7.06
C LEU A 100 12.93 17.79 -5.53
N VAL A 101 14.09 17.85 -4.88
CA VAL A 101 14.19 17.89 -3.41
C VAL A 101 13.69 19.21 -2.86
N ALA A 102 14.10 20.35 -3.44
CA ALA A 102 13.64 21.68 -3.05
C ALA A 102 12.11 21.84 -3.18
N ALA A 103 11.51 21.21 -4.20
CA ALA A 103 10.06 21.18 -4.40
C ALA A 103 9.34 20.12 -3.53
N ASN A 104 10.04 19.44 -2.61
CA ASN A 104 9.53 18.38 -1.74
C ASN A 104 8.85 17.21 -2.50
N ILE A 105 9.25 16.99 -3.74
CA ILE A 105 8.82 15.85 -4.58
C ILE A 105 9.63 14.60 -4.26
N LYS A 106 10.88 14.81 -3.81
CA LYS A 106 11.82 13.77 -3.43
C LYS A 106 12.40 14.10 -2.07
N GLY A 107 12.60 13.08 -1.23
CA GLY A 107 13.08 13.29 0.14
C GLY A 107 14.56 13.72 0.21
N ASN A 108 15.44 13.06 -0.55
CA ASN A 108 16.88 13.30 -0.56
C ASN A 108 17.42 13.22 -1.99
N GLN A 109 18.59 13.81 -2.24
CA GLN A 109 19.32 13.62 -3.49
C GLN A 109 19.84 12.16 -3.62
N GLY A 110 20.09 11.70 -4.85
CA GLY A 110 20.57 10.36 -5.17
C GLY A 110 19.50 9.38 -5.70
N PRO A 111 19.82 8.10 -5.92
CA PRO A 111 18.86 7.16 -6.52
C PRO A 111 17.62 6.93 -5.65
N LEU A 112 16.49 6.64 -6.30
CA LEU A 112 15.28 6.16 -5.64
C LEU A 112 15.34 4.65 -5.39
N SER A 113 14.54 4.19 -4.43
CA SER A 113 14.37 2.76 -4.23
C SER A 113 13.62 2.11 -5.39
N PHE A 114 13.94 0.84 -5.67
CA PHE A 114 13.26 0.04 -6.69
C PHE A 114 11.73 0.06 -6.55
N SER A 115 11.24 -0.05 -5.31
CA SER A 115 9.80 -0.05 -5.03
C SER A 115 9.15 1.28 -5.39
N THR A 116 9.84 2.40 -5.20
CA THR A 116 9.33 3.74 -5.55
C THR A 116 9.21 3.89 -7.06
N VAL A 117 10.25 3.53 -7.82
CA VAL A 117 10.24 3.58 -9.30
C VAL A 117 9.17 2.64 -9.87
N SER A 118 9.12 1.39 -9.37
CA SER A 118 8.11 0.41 -9.78
C SER A 118 6.68 0.90 -9.52
N HIS A 119 6.43 1.50 -8.35
CA HIS A 119 5.13 2.07 -8.03
C HIS A 119 4.75 3.21 -8.98
N ARG A 120 5.68 4.15 -9.23
CA ARG A 120 5.45 5.27 -10.14
C ARG A 120 5.18 4.83 -11.58
N LEU A 121 5.86 3.79 -12.06
CA LEU A 121 5.58 3.19 -13.38
C LEU A 121 4.22 2.49 -13.44
N ALA A 122 3.80 1.83 -12.36
CA ALA A 122 2.47 1.21 -12.27
C ALA A 122 1.35 2.27 -12.26
N VAL A 123 1.58 3.41 -11.60
CA VAL A 123 0.64 4.55 -11.64
C VAL A 123 0.58 5.15 -13.04
N LEU A 124 1.72 5.32 -13.72
CA LEU A 124 1.74 5.77 -15.11
C LEU A 124 0.95 4.82 -16.02
N ALA A 125 1.17 3.52 -15.90
CA ALA A 125 0.43 2.49 -16.64
C ALA A 125 -1.09 2.57 -16.39
N LYS A 126 -1.51 2.79 -15.14
CA LYS A 126 -2.93 2.99 -14.83
C LYS A 126 -3.46 4.27 -15.49
N TRP A 127 -2.69 5.36 -15.43
CA TRP A 127 -3.07 6.64 -16.03
C TRP A 127 -3.23 6.55 -17.55
N HIS A 128 -2.30 5.90 -18.26
CA HIS A 128 -2.42 5.63 -19.70
C HIS A 128 -3.67 4.82 -20.04
N ARG A 129 -3.96 3.76 -19.28
CA ARG A 129 -5.18 2.95 -19.48
C ARG A 129 -6.47 3.76 -19.27
N LEU A 130 -6.50 4.66 -18.28
CA LEU A 130 -7.65 5.55 -18.06
C LEU A 130 -7.86 6.53 -19.22
N ARG A 131 -6.78 6.95 -19.88
CA ARG A 131 -6.80 7.80 -21.08
C ARG A 131 -6.97 7.02 -22.39
N ARG A 132 -7.04 5.68 -22.35
CA ARG A 132 -7.05 4.79 -23.52
C ARG A 132 -5.83 5.00 -24.44
N TRP A 133 -4.68 5.29 -23.85
CA TRP A 133 -3.42 5.37 -24.57
C TRP A 133 -2.62 4.09 -24.45
N ASP A 134 -1.75 3.84 -25.42
CA ASP A 134 -0.79 2.74 -25.37
C ASP A 134 0.07 2.86 -24.11
N ASN A 135 0.28 1.74 -23.43
CA ASN A 135 0.95 1.71 -22.14
C ASN A 135 2.47 1.53 -22.31
N PRO A 136 3.30 2.57 -22.06
CA PRO A 136 4.75 2.47 -22.23
C PRO A 136 5.38 1.45 -21.27
N SER A 137 4.80 1.26 -20.08
CA SER A 137 5.32 0.35 -19.06
C SER A 137 5.16 -1.13 -19.41
N GLU A 138 4.36 -1.48 -20.42
CA GLU A 138 4.15 -2.87 -20.86
C GLU A 138 5.10 -3.31 -21.96
N VAL A 139 5.77 -2.37 -22.62
CA VAL A 139 6.70 -2.63 -23.72
C VAL A 139 7.94 -3.37 -23.20
N PRO A 140 8.46 -4.38 -23.94
CA PRO A 140 9.66 -5.12 -23.55
C PRO A 140 10.87 -4.24 -23.25
N ALA A 141 11.03 -3.13 -23.98
CA ALA A 141 12.08 -2.13 -23.79
C ALA A 141 12.05 -1.47 -22.40
N VAL A 142 10.91 -1.40 -21.72
CA VAL A 142 10.77 -0.86 -20.35
C VAL A 142 10.83 -1.98 -19.31
N LYS A 143 10.14 -3.10 -19.57
CA LYS A 143 10.09 -4.26 -18.67
C LYS A 143 11.44 -4.90 -18.44
N THR A 144 12.26 -5.02 -19.50
CA THR A 144 13.55 -5.70 -19.43
C THR A 144 14.54 -4.93 -18.54
N PRO A 145 14.81 -3.63 -18.75
CA PRO A 145 15.66 -2.85 -17.86
C PRO A 145 15.18 -2.87 -16.41
N LEU A 146 13.87 -2.74 -16.16
CA LEU A 146 13.33 -2.79 -14.80
C LEU A 146 13.59 -4.15 -14.13
N ARG A 147 13.39 -5.26 -14.85
CA ARG A 147 13.66 -6.61 -14.35
C ARG A 147 15.14 -6.82 -14.06
N GLU A 148 16.02 -6.42 -14.97
CA GLU A 148 17.46 -6.59 -14.80
C GLU A 148 18.02 -5.67 -13.71
N ALA A 149 17.52 -4.43 -13.57
CA ALA A 149 17.86 -3.54 -12.47
C ALA A 149 17.53 -4.17 -11.11
N ARG A 150 16.37 -4.82 -10.99
CA ARG A 150 15.99 -5.55 -9.77
C ARG A 150 16.98 -6.66 -9.42
N LYS A 151 17.41 -7.44 -10.43
CA LYS A 151 18.37 -8.54 -10.24
C LYS A 151 19.75 -8.00 -9.86
N ALA A 152 20.21 -6.95 -10.53
CA ALA A 152 21.50 -6.31 -10.25
C ALA A 152 21.55 -5.79 -8.81
N GLN A 153 20.52 -5.08 -8.36
CA GLN A 153 20.41 -4.58 -6.99
C GLN A 153 20.35 -5.73 -5.96
N ALA A 154 19.57 -6.79 -6.24
CA ALA A 154 19.46 -7.93 -5.34
C ALA A 154 20.79 -8.70 -5.16
N ARG A 155 21.57 -8.89 -6.24
CA ARG A 155 22.89 -9.54 -6.19
C ARG A 155 23.89 -8.79 -5.31
N GLN A 156 23.65 -7.51 -5.09
CA GLN A 156 24.56 -6.59 -4.41
C GLN A 156 24.06 -6.26 -3.00
N GLY A 157 23.20 -7.12 -2.45
CA GLY A 157 22.70 -7.00 -1.08
C GLY A 157 21.67 -5.89 -0.87
N VAL A 158 21.31 -5.12 -1.91
CA VAL A 158 20.22 -4.14 -1.89
C VAL A 158 18.89 -4.89 -1.97
N SER A 159 18.59 -5.61 -0.89
CA SER A 159 17.28 -6.20 -0.65
C SER A 159 16.42 -5.21 0.13
N VAL A 160 15.10 -5.27 -0.07
CA VAL A 160 14.18 -4.56 0.83
C VAL A 160 14.43 -5.12 2.22
N ARG A 161 15.08 -4.33 3.09
CA ARG A 161 15.27 -4.67 4.49
C ARG A 161 13.89 -4.87 5.10
N LYS A 162 13.47 -6.12 5.21
CA LYS A 162 12.26 -6.47 5.95
C LYS A 162 12.53 -6.06 7.38
N LYS A 163 11.71 -5.16 7.93
CA LYS A 163 11.78 -4.87 9.35
C LYS A 163 11.55 -6.20 10.07
N THR A 164 12.47 -6.57 10.96
CA THR A 164 12.33 -7.75 11.81
C THR A 164 10.97 -7.66 12.48
N ALA A 165 10.16 -8.72 12.34
CA ALA A 165 8.90 -8.77 13.06
C ALA A 165 9.21 -8.62 14.54
N VAL A 166 8.49 -7.74 15.22
CA VAL A 166 8.56 -7.67 16.67
C VAL A 166 8.21 -9.06 17.18
N VAL A 167 9.01 -9.60 18.09
CA VAL A 167 8.69 -10.83 18.85
C VAL A 167 8.35 -10.44 20.28
N LEU A 168 7.91 -11.39 21.11
CA LEU A 168 7.37 -11.09 22.44
C LEU A 168 8.33 -10.27 23.32
N GLU A 169 9.61 -10.63 23.33
CA GLU A 169 10.61 -9.97 24.19
C GLU A 169 10.83 -8.49 23.81
N PRO A 170 11.12 -8.11 22.55
CA PRO A 170 11.16 -6.70 22.15
C PRO A 170 9.84 -5.95 22.41
N LEU A 171 8.68 -6.61 22.32
CA LEU A 171 7.41 -5.98 22.69
C LEU A 171 7.37 -5.68 24.19
N GLN A 172 7.75 -6.62 25.05
CA GLN A 172 7.79 -6.40 26.49
C GLN A 172 8.74 -5.25 26.86
N ALA A 173 9.89 -5.17 26.21
CA ALA A 173 10.82 -4.05 26.37
C ALA A 173 10.19 -2.70 25.97
N MET A 174 9.48 -2.63 24.84
CA MET A 174 8.74 -1.42 24.43
C MET A 174 7.58 -1.07 25.37
N LEU A 175 6.89 -2.07 25.93
CA LEU A 175 5.81 -1.83 26.89
C LEU A 175 6.35 -1.32 28.24
N ALA A 176 7.58 -1.69 28.60
CA ALA A 176 8.24 -1.22 29.82
C ALA A 176 8.70 0.24 29.73
N THR A 177 8.91 0.78 28.51
CA THR A 177 9.22 2.20 28.32
C THR A 177 7.99 3.11 28.31
N CYS A 178 6.78 2.53 28.28
CA CYS A 178 5.54 3.29 28.40
C CYS A 178 5.39 3.74 29.86
N THR A 179 5.63 5.04 30.12
CA THR A 179 5.55 5.64 31.46
C THR A 179 4.12 5.70 31.98
N ASP A 180 3.93 6.26 33.16
CA ASP A 180 2.63 6.64 33.70
C ASP A 180 2.01 7.85 32.96
N GLY A 181 0.72 8.06 33.21
CA GLY A 181 -0.08 9.14 32.61
C GLY A 181 -0.68 8.79 31.25
N VAL A 182 -1.48 9.73 30.73
CA VAL A 182 -2.33 9.53 29.54
C VAL A 182 -1.54 9.12 28.29
N ARG A 183 -0.32 9.67 28.12
CA ARG A 183 0.55 9.34 26.97
C ARG A 183 1.03 7.89 27.03
N GLY A 184 1.52 7.45 28.19
CA GLY A 184 2.01 6.08 28.35
C GLY A 184 0.89 5.05 28.26
N THR A 185 -0.29 5.32 28.84
CA THR A 185 -1.48 4.47 28.66
C THR A 185 -1.87 4.34 27.20
N ARG A 186 -1.88 5.45 26.45
CA ARG A 186 -2.20 5.45 25.02
C ARG A 186 -1.18 4.63 24.23
N ASP A 187 0.10 4.88 24.43
CA ASP A 187 1.17 4.23 23.66
C ASP A 187 1.20 2.71 23.94
N ARG A 188 0.99 2.32 25.21
CA ARG A 188 0.79 0.93 25.62
C ARG A 188 -0.41 0.28 24.93
N ALA A 189 -1.56 0.96 24.92
CA ALA A 189 -2.76 0.46 24.24
C ALA A 189 -2.54 0.30 22.73
N LEU A 190 -1.87 1.26 22.08
CA LEU A 190 -1.55 1.19 20.65
C LEU A 190 -0.62 0.01 20.32
N LEU A 191 0.41 -0.24 21.14
CA LEU A 191 1.32 -1.38 20.96
C LEU A 191 0.59 -2.71 21.09
N LEU A 192 -0.22 -2.87 22.13
CA LEU A 192 -0.99 -4.10 22.39
C LEU A 192 -2.05 -4.34 21.32
N LEU A 193 -2.77 -3.29 20.90
CA LEU A 193 -3.75 -3.36 19.83
C LEU A 193 -3.10 -3.76 18.49
N ALA A 194 -1.96 -3.14 18.16
CA ALA A 194 -1.21 -3.48 16.95
C ALA A 194 -0.74 -4.94 16.95
N TRP A 195 -0.24 -5.40 18.10
CA TRP A 195 0.24 -6.76 18.33
C TRP A 195 -0.89 -7.79 18.24
N GLY A 196 -1.91 -7.65 19.08
CA GLY A 196 -3.05 -8.57 19.15
C GLY A 196 -3.89 -8.60 17.88
N GLY A 197 -3.91 -7.49 17.13
CA GLY A 197 -4.56 -7.40 15.82
C GLY A 197 -3.80 -8.09 14.67
N GLY A 198 -2.67 -8.76 14.95
CA GLY A 198 -1.88 -9.49 13.95
C GLY A 198 -0.88 -8.64 13.18
N GLY A 199 -0.33 -7.59 13.79
CA GLY A 199 0.66 -6.71 13.14
C GLY A 199 0.01 -5.71 12.18
N ARG A 200 -1.02 -5.01 12.64
CA ARG A 200 -1.80 -4.05 11.84
C ARG A 200 -0.93 -2.91 11.31
N ARG A 201 -1.24 -2.42 10.11
CA ARG A 201 -0.56 -1.26 9.54
C ARG A 201 -0.87 -0.01 10.37
N ARG A 202 0.09 0.91 10.49
CA ARG A 202 -0.10 2.20 11.19
C ARG A 202 -1.36 2.94 10.73
N SER A 203 -1.63 2.96 9.42
CA SER A 203 -2.83 3.62 8.89
C SER A 203 -4.14 2.95 9.29
N GLU A 204 -4.12 1.66 9.61
CA GLU A 204 -5.30 0.95 10.12
C GLU A 204 -5.54 1.32 11.58
N ILE A 205 -4.48 1.38 12.39
CA ILE A 205 -4.58 1.72 13.82
C ILE A 205 -5.02 3.18 13.99
N VAL A 206 -4.45 4.11 13.21
CA VAL A 206 -4.78 5.54 13.28
C VAL A 206 -6.21 5.84 12.83
N ALA A 207 -6.80 5.00 11.97
CA ALA A 207 -8.16 5.20 11.48
C ALA A 207 -9.24 4.64 12.42
N LEU A 208 -8.86 3.86 13.42
CA LEU A 208 -9.78 3.15 14.31
C LEU A 208 -10.65 4.14 15.09
N GLN A 209 -11.95 3.91 15.07
CA GLN A 209 -12.94 4.65 15.85
C GLN A 209 -13.50 3.77 16.97
N ILE A 210 -14.00 4.39 18.04
CA ILE A 210 -14.63 3.66 19.15
C ILE A 210 -15.79 2.76 18.64
N GLY A 211 -16.53 3.20 17.63
CA GLY A 211 -17.61 2.42 17.01
C GLY A 211 -17.15 1.16 16.26
N ASP A 212 -15.85 1.02 15.95
CA ASP A 212 -15.30 -0.19 15.34
C ASP A 212 -15.05 -1.31 16.37
N LEU A 213 -15.18 -0.99 17.66
CA LEU A 213 -15.02 -1.92 18.77
C LEU A 213 -16.37 -2.52 19.17
N ARG A 214 -16.40 -3.85 19.25
CA ARG A 214 -17.57 -4.59 19.74
C ARG A 214 -17.19 -5.30 21.02
N ARG A 215 -17.89 -5.01 22.11
CA ARG A 215 -17.71 -5.72 23.36
C ARG A 215 -18.18 -7.17 23.19
N LEU A 216 -17.32 -8.13 23.53
CA LEU A 216 -17.63 -9.56 23.49
C LEU A 216 -18.05 -10.06 24.87
N ASP A 217 -17.35 -9.64 25.91
CA ASP A 217 -17.63 -9.90 27.33
C ASP A 217 -17.14 -8.73 28.20
N ALA A 218 -17.09 -8.88 29.53
CA ALA A 218 -16.76 -7.80 30.46
C ALA A 218 -15.40 -7.15 30.14
N ASP A 219 -14.41 -7.95 29.74
CA ASP A 219 -13.03 -7.50 29.57
C ASP A 219 -12.54 -7.64 28.11
N THR A 220 -13.29 -8.32 27.24
CA THR A 220 -12.85 -8.61 25.87
C THR A 220 -13.56 -7.75 24.84
N TRP A 221 -12.75 -7.16 23.95
CA TRP A 221 -13.23 -6.38 22.83
C TRP A 221 -12.79 -6.99 21.50
N LEU A 222 -13.71 -7.01 20.54
CA LEU A 222 -13.47 -7.39 19.16
C LEU A 222 -13.34 -6.14 18.31
N TYR A 223 -12.18 -5.99 17.67
CA TYR A 223 -12.04 -5.04 16.58
C TYR A 223 -12.46 -5.71 15.28
N ALA A 224 -13.53 -5.20 14.66
CA ALA A 224 -13.98 -5.61 13.35
C ALA A 224 -13.88 -4.41 12.41
N LYS A 225 -12.97 -4.48 11.43
CA LYS A 225 -12.95 -3.50 10.34
C LYS A 225 -14.34 -3.49 9.69
N PRO A 226 -14.99 -2.34 9.46
CA PRO A 226 -16.09 -2.29 8.50
C PRO A 226 -15.54 -2.87 7.20
N ALA A 227 -16.15 -3.95 6.71
CA ALA A 227 -15.64 -4.62 5.52
C ALA A 227 -15.48 -3.57 4.40
N ALA A 228 -14.25 -3.34 3.96
CA ALA A 228 -14.08 -2.84 2.61
C ALA A 228 -14.76 -3.90 1.74
N ALA A 229 -15.85 -3.52 1.05
CA ALA A 229 -16.66 -4.41 0.23
C ALA A 229 -15.74 -5.41 -0.47
N ALA A 230 -15.79 -6.66 0.00
CA ALA A 230 -14.99 -7.71 -0.57
C ALA A 230 -15.51 -7.93 -1.98
N CYS A 231 -14.75 -7.51 -2.99
CA CYS A 231 -14.84 -8.15 -4.29
C CYS A 231 -14.68 -9.65 -4.05
N GLY A 232 -15.74 -10.39 -4.34
CA GLY A 232 -15.78 -11.84 -4.24
C GLY A 232 -14.63 -12.45 -5.01
N GLY A 233 -13.70 -13.04 -4.27
CA GLY A 233 -12.59 -13.80 -4.81
C GLY A 233 -12.05 -14.66 -3.69
N LYS A 234 -12.26 -15.97 -3.78
CA LYS A 234 -11.71 -16.95 -2.85
C LYS A 234 -10.18 -16.88 -2.89
N ALA A 235 -9.58 -16.13 -1.98
CA ALA A 235 -8.13 -16.19 -1.75
C ALA A 235 -7.83 -17.40 -0.84
N ALA A 236 -7.66 -18.57 -1.48
CA ALA A 236 -6.99 -19.71 -0.88
C ALA A 236 -5.50 -19.36 -0.75
N GLY A 237 -5.06 -19.09 0.48
CA GLY A 237 -3.66 -18.85 0.82
C GLY A 237 -3.28 -19.65 2.06
N ARG A 238 -2.53 -20.73 1.85
CA ARG A 238 -2.01 -21.66 2.85
C ARG A 238 -0.82 -20.98 3.55
N THR A 239 -0.94 -20.66 4.84
CA THR A 239 0.20 -20.35 5.70
C THR A 239 0.19 -21.35 6.85
N GLY A 240 0.69 -22.55 6.58
CA GLY A 240 1.21 -23.45 7.60
C GLY A 240 2.71 -23.16 7.73
N GLY A 241 3.13 -22.75 8.91
CA GLY A 241 4.52 -22.78 9.35
C GLY A 241 4.57 -23.53 10.68
N PRO A 242 5.57 -24.40 10.90
CA PRO A 242 5.60 -25.30 12.05
C PRO A 242 6.04 -24.54 13.29
N GLY A 243 5.19 -24.45 14.30
CA GLY A 243 5.54 -23.78 15.56
C GLY A 243 4.51 -23.86 16.67
N VAL A 244 3.49 -24.73 16.56
CA VAL A 244 2.36 -24.72 17.51
C VAL A 244 2.20 -26.05 18.27
N GLU A 245 3.14 -26.98 18.19
CA GLU A 245 2.96 -28.33 18.77
C GLU A 245 3.92 -28.69 19.93
N ARG A 246 4.53 -27.68 20.56
CA ARG A 246 5.21 -27.87 21.85
C ARG A 246 4.87 -26.71 22.76
N LEU A 247 3.79 -26.85 23.54
CA LEU A 247 3.55 -26.16 24.81
C LEU A 247 2.28 -26.77 25.46
N ALA A 248 2.37 -28.07 25.76
CA ALA A 248 1.49 -28.76 26.68
C ALA A 248 2.35 -29.68 27.54
N ARG A 249 3.22 -29.08 28.37
CA ARG A 249 3.92 -29.66 29.55
C ARG A 249 5.02 -28.70 30.00
N CYS A 250 4.64 -27.68 30.75
CA CYS A 250 5.45 -27.13 31.84
C CYS A 250 4.57 -26.13 32.58
N SER A 251 3.75 -26.62 33.51
CA SER A 251 2.97 -25.79 34.42
C SER A 251 3.02 -26.40 35.81
N THR A 252 4.22 -26.37 36.41
CA THR A 252 4.37 -26.56 37.85
C THR A 252 5.68 -25.94 38.29
N ASP A 253 5.73 -24.62 38.27
CA ASP A 253 6.09 -23.79 39.42
C ASP A 253 6.23 -22.35 38.95
N LEU A 254 5.60 -21.45 39.68
CA LEU A 254 5.81 -20.00 39.79
C LEU A 254 4.48 -19.36 40.23
N ARG A 255 4.30 -19.26 41.55
CA ARG A 255 3.29 -18.40 42.18
C ARG A 255 3.70 -16.94 41.99
N GLY A 256 2.95 -16.23 41.16
CA GLY A 256 2.98 -14.79 40.90
C GLY A 256 1.77 -14.44 40.02
N PRO A 257 1.23 -13.20 40.03
CA PRO A 257 -0.09 -12.93 39.47
C PRO A 257 -0.15 -13.29 37.98
N ALA A 258 -1.07 -14.21 37.67
CA ALA A 258 -1.16 -14.90 36.40
C ALA A 258 -1.52 -13.94 35.26
N VAL A 259 -0.57 -13.69 34.36
CA VAL A 259 -0.85 -13.08 33.06
C VAL A 259 -1.42 -14.18 32.16
N SER A 260 -2.75 -14.25 32.09
CA SER A 260 -3.48 -15.15 31.17
C SER A 260 -3.21 -14.78 29.70
N PRO A 261 -3.31 -15.72 28.74
CA PRO A 261 -2.97 -15.45 27.35
C PRO A 261 -3.96 -14.47 26.71
N LEU A 262 -3.48 -13.25 26.41
CA LEU A 262 -4.29 -12.07 26.04
C LEU A 262 -4.96 -12.12 24.64
N VAL A 263 -4.72 -13.14 23.82
CA VAL A 263 -5.21 -13.18 22.43
C VAL A 263 -5.65 -14.60 22.06
N GLN A 264 -6.93 -14.75 21.73
CA GLN A 264 -7.47 -16.00 21.18
C GLN A 264 -8.06 -15.77 19.79
N ARG A 265 -7.91 -16.78 18.93
CA ARG A 265 -8.41 -16.76 17.55
C ARG A 265 -9.94 -16.87 17.59
N GLY A 266 -10.64 -15.87 17.05
CA GLY A 266 -12.10 -15.89 16.98
C GLY A 266 -12.64 -16.92 15.97
N PRO A 267 -13.93 -17.29 16.05
CA PRO A 267 -14.53 -18.37 15.26
C PRO A 267 -14.65 -18.06 13.75
N ARG A 268 -14.44 -16.81 13.31
CA ARG A 268 -14.47 -16.39 11.90
C ARG A 268 -13.10 -15.91 11.44
N ARG A 269 -12.71 -16.29 10.21
CA ARG A 269 -11.45 -15.84 9.59
C ARG A 269 -11.40 -14.30 9.57
N GLY A 270 -10.43 -13.71 10.25
CA GLY A 270 -10.22 -12.26 10.31
C GLY A 270 -10.72 -11.56 11.56
N CYS A 271 -11.40 -12.26 12.48
CA CYS A 271 -11.78 -11.75 13.81
C CYS A 271 -10.73 -12.12 14.85
N TRP A 272 -10.26 -11.13 15.62
CA TRP A 272 -9.28 -11.31 16.70
C TRP A 272 -9.84 -10.69 17.98
N ALA A 273 -9.85 -11.46 19.05
CA ALA A 273 -10.23 -11.02 20.39
C ALA A 273 -9.00 -10.47 21.11
N VAL A 274 -9.12 -9.26 21.65
CA VAL A 274 -8.11 -8.64 22.51
C VAL A 274 -8.75 -8.55 23.90
N ARG A 275 -8.15 -9.24 24.89
CA ARG A 275 -8.43 -9.03 26.31
C ARG A 275 -7.70 -7.79 26.82
#